data_AF-E5Y9X9-F1
#
_entry.id   AF-E5Y9X9-F1
#
_cell.length_a   1.000
_cell.length_b   1.000
_cell.length_c   1.000
_cell.angle_alpha   90.00
_cell.angle_beta   90.00
_cell.angle_gamma   90.00
#
_symmetry.space_group_name_H-M   'P 1'
#
loop_
_entity.id
_entity.type
_entity.pdbx_description
1 polymer ?
#
loop_
_entity_poly.entity_id
_entity_poly.type
_entity_poly.pdbx_seq_one_letter_code
_entity_poly.pdbx_strand_id
1 'polypeptide(L)'
;MEKYPLAPLLKVREYREDAAKNALSAAERAVVEAQEAVERCRGELERYKVWRQEEVERRYDAIMGKGLSLKELDVFKAGLGALADGELKLEEAIAQALENVKKRQEDVRKAREAARQAQHETAKIVTHRDIWLVEAKREAERLEDLEMEEFKPLPPQGTEGEL
;
A
#
# COMPACT_ATOMS: atom_id res chain seq x y z
N MET A 1 15.69 31.88 19.85
CA MET A 1 15.67 31.29 18.49
C MET A 1 14.32 31.48 17.87
N GLU A 2 14.29 32.13 16.72
CA GLU A 2 13.08 32.31 15.92
C GLU A 2 12.55 30.95 15.45
N LYS A 3 11.24 30.74 15.48
CA LYS A 3 10.63 29.47 15.04
C LYS A 3 10.43 29.50 13.54
N TYR A 4 10.76 28.39 12.86
CA TYR A 4 10.59 28.28 11.42
C TYR A 4 9.15 28.62 10.97
N PRO A 5 8.95 29.64 10.12
CA PRO A 5 7.62 30.15 9.79
C PRO A 5 6.68 29.12 9.14
N LEU A 6 7.22 28.16 8.38
CA LEU A 6 6.43 27.13 7.69
C LEU A 6 6.34 25.80 8.48
N ALA A 7 6.69 25.80 9.76
CA ALA A 7 6.61 24.59 10.60
C ALA A 7 5.20 23.95 10.63
N PRO A 8 4.08 24.70 10.71
CA PRO A 8 2.74 24.10 10.63
C PRO A 8 2.48 23.40 9.28
N LEU A 9 2.94 23.99 8.18
CA LEU A 9 2.78 23.42 6.84
C LEU A 9 3.60 22.15 6.66
N LEU A 10 4.84 22.14 7.19
CA LEU A 10 5.69 20.94 7.20
C LEU A 10 4.99 19.77 7.91
N LYS A 11 4.42 20.01 9.10
CA LYS A 11 3.71 18.99 9.87
C LYS A 11 2.51 18.40 9.10
N VAL A 12 1.77 19.23 8.37
CA VAL A 12 0.66 18.76 7.52
C VAL A 12 1.17 17.88 6.37
N ARG A 13 2.35 18.20 5.81
CA ARG A 13 2.95 17.46 4.70
C ARG A 13 3.51 16.12 5.16
N GLU A 14 4.20 16.08 6.30
CA GLU A 14 4.63 14.85 6.95
C GLU A 14 3.45 13.91 7.21
N TYR A 15 2.33 14.45 7.74
CA TYR A 15 1.12 13.65 7.93
C TYR A 15 0.55 13.08 6.62
N ARG A 16 0.54 13.86 5.54
CA ARG A 16 0.09 13.40 4.22
C ARG A 16 1.01 12.35 3.62
N GLU A 17 2.32 12.51 3.80
CA GLU A 17 3.31 11.52 3.38
C GLU A 17 3.12 10.20 4.12
N ASP A 18 2.95 10.24 5.44
CA ASP A 18 2.69 9.04 6.24
C ASP A 18 1.36 8.37 5.86
N ALA A 19 0.31 9.17 5.64
CA ALA A 19 -0.96 8.65 5.14
C ALA A 19 -0.81 7.97 3.77
N ALA A 20 -0.03 8.55 2.86
CA ALA A 20 0.23 7.97 1.53
C ALA A 20 1.07 6.68 1.61
N LYS A 21 2.08 6.63 2.50
CA LYS A 21 2.86 5.40 2.77
C LYS A 21 1.97 4.31 3.34
N ASN A 22 1.11 4.63 4.30
CA ASN A 22 0.16 3.67 4.88
C ASN A 22 -0.81 3.15 3.82
N ALA A 23 -1.31 4.01 2.94
CA ALA A 23 -2.16 3.62 1.83
C ALA A 23 -1.44 2.68 0.84
N LEU A 24 -0.17 2.95 0.54
CA LEU A 24 0.67 2.05 -0.27
C LEU A 24 0.82 0.68 0.40
N SER A 25 1.18 0.63 1.68
CA SER A 25 1.32 -0.65 2.40
C SER A 25 0.00 -1.42 2.46
N ALA A 26 -1.14 -0.74 2.61
CA ALA A 26 -2.46 -1.37 2.56
C ALA A 26 -2.77 -1.96 1.17
N ALA A 27 -2.45 -1.22 0.10
CA ALA A 27 -2.61 -1.71 -1.27
C ALA A 27 -1.71 -2.93 -1.56
N GLU A 28 -0.47 -2.92 -1.08
CA GLU A 28 0.47 -4.05 -1.24
C GLU A 28 -0.05 -5.30 -0.52
N ARG A 29 -0.58 -5.16 0.71
CA ARG A 29 -1.24 -6.26 1.42
C ARG A 29 -2.45 -6.81 0.66
N ALA A 30 -3.27 -5.93 0.09
CA ALA A 30 -4.43 -6.34 -0.70
C ALA A 30 -4.05 -7.13 -1.96
N VAL A 31 -2.87 -6.89 -2.56
CA VAL A 31 -2.35 -7.73 -3.66
C VAL A 31 -2.01 -9.13 -3.15
N VAL A 32 -1.35 -9.24 -2.01
CA VAL A 32 -1.01 -10.54 -1.41
C VAL A 32 -2.27 -11.34 -1.10
N GLU A 33 -3.27 -10.74 -0.44
CA GLU A 33 -4.55 -11.39 -0.16
C GLU A 33 -5.28 -11.84 -1.43
N ALA A 34 -5.24 -11.03 -2.50
CA ALA A 34 -5.82 -11.38 -3.79
C ALA A 34 -5.08 -12.56 -4.45
N GLN A 35 -3.76 -12.62 -4.34
CA GLN A 35 -2.96 -13.75 -4.83
C GLN A 35 -3.25 -15.03 -4.05
N GLU A 36 -3.34 -14.95 -2.73
CA GLU A 36 -3.74 -16.09 -1.90
C GLU A 36 -5.14 -16.60 -2.25
N ALA A 37 -6.07 -15.70 -2.60
CA ALA A 37 -7.39 -16.09 -3.09
C ALA A 37 -7.31 -16.88 -4.41
N VAL A 38 -6.44 -16.50 -5.35
CA VAL A 38 -6.18 -17.25 -6.58
C VAL A 38 -5.68 -18.66 -6.26
N GLU A 39 -4.72 -18.78 -5.35
CA GLU A 39 -4.17 -20.09 -4.97
C GLU A 39 -5.21 -20.98 -4.29
N ARG A 40 -6.09 -20.41 -3.45
CA ARG A 40 -7.23 -21.14 -2.89
C ARG A 40 -8.17 -21.67 -3.97
N CYS A 41 -8.55 -20.84 -4.94
CA CYS A 41 -9.42 -21.26 -6.05
C CYS A 41 -8.75 -22.33 -6.92
N ARG A 42 -7.44 -22.22 -7.18
CA ARG A 42 -6.67 -23.27 -7.88
C ARG A 42 -6.67 -24.58 -7.12
N GLY A 43 -6.44 -24.54 -5.81
CA GLY A 43 -6.49 -25.73 -4.97
C GLY A 43 -7.87 -26.38 -4.93
N GLU A 44 -8.94 -25.59 -4.96
CA GLU A 44 -10.31 -26.09 -5.08
C GLU A 44 -10.55 -26.77 -6.45
N LEU A 45 -10.11 -26.16 -7.54
CA LEU A 45 -10.23 -26.74 -8.88
C LEU A 45 -9.50 -28.07 -8.99
N GLU A 46 -8.27 -28.17 -8.48
CA GLU A 46 -7.50 -29.42 -8.56
C GLU A 46 -8.15 -30.53 -7.73
N ARG A 47 -8.66 -30.22 -6.53
CA ARG A 47 -9.45 -31.18 -5.75
C ARG A 47 -10.72 -31.60 -6.48
N TYR A 48 -11.40 -30.65 -7.13
CA TYR A 48 -12.60 -30.92 -7.89
C TYR A 48 -12.33 -31.82 -9.10
N LYS A 49 -11.22 -31.62 -9.81
CA LYS A 49 -10.82 -32.45 -10.95
C LYS A 49 -10.63 -33.92 -10.56
N VAL A 50 -9.89 -34.18 -9.48
CA VAL A 50 -9.69 -35.53 -8.96
C VAL A 50 -11.02 -36.17 -8.56
N TRP A 51 -11.80 -35.47 -7.74
CA TRP A 51 -13.11 -35.96 -7.31
C TRP A 51 -14.06 -36.19 -8.49
N ARG A 52 -14.06 -35.31 -9.49
CA ARG A 52 -14.89 -35.43 -10.69
C ARG A 52 -14.58 -36.70 -11.44
N GLN A 53 -13.30 -37.05 -11.60
CA GLN A 53 -12.91 -38.29 -12.29
C GLN A 53 -13.44 -39.51 -11.56
N GLU A 54 -13.25 -39.60 -10.24
CA GLU A 54 -13.76 -40.69 -9.41
C GLU A 54 -15.31 -40.78 -9.47
N GLU A 55 -15.98 -39.63 -9.42
CA GLU A 55 -17.45 -39.57 -9.48
C GLU A 55 -17.98 -39.97 -10.86
N VAL A 56 -17.27 -39.62 -11.93
CA VAL A 56 -17.60 -40.04 -13.30
C VAL A 56 -17.47 -41.56 -13.43
N GLU A 57 -16.35 -42.14 -12.98
CA GLU A 57 -16.14 -43.60 -12.98
C GLU A 57 -17.23 -44.31 -12.17
N ARG A 58 -17.49 -43.87 -10.94
CA ARG A 58 -18.55 -44.42 -10.08
C ARG A 58 -19.93 -44.39 -10.74
N ARG A 59 -20.24 -43.31 -11.47
CA ARG A 59 -21.51 -43.17 -12.19
C ARG A 59 -21.59 -44.13 -13.38
N TYR A 60 -20.51 -44.29 -14.13
CA TYR A 60 -20.45 -45.28 -15.20
C TYR A 60 -20.60 -46.71 -14.66
N ASP A 61 -19.87 -47.08 -13.62
CA ASP A 61 -19.97 -48.40 -12.98
C ASP A 61 -21.40 -48.72 -12.50
N ALA A 62 -22.11 -47.71 -11.98
CA ALA A 62 -23.48 -47.89 -11.51
C ALA A 62 -24.48 -48.27 -12.63
N ILE A 63 -24.18 -47.93 -13.89
CA ILE A 63 -25.04 -48.19 -15.05
C ILE A 63 -24.51 -49.32 -15.94
N MET A 64 -23.25 -49.72 -15.79
CA MET A 64 -22.64 -50.79 -16.56
C MET A 64 -23.39 -52.12 -16.38
N GLY A 65 -23.70 -52.78 -17.50
CA GLY A 65 -24.44 -54.05 -17.53
C GLY A 65 -25.95 -53.94 -17.26
N LYS A 66 -26.50 -52.73 -17.06
CA LYS A 66 -27.94 -52.51 -16.89
C LYS A 66 -28.56 -52.00 -18.20
N GLY A 67 -29.75 -52.47 -18.52
CA GLY A 67 -30.56 -51.86 -19.57
C GLY A 67 -31.16 -50.55 -19.07
N LEU A 68 -30.77 -49.41 -19.65
CA LEU A 68 -31.37 -48.12 -19.34
C LEU A 68 -32.45 -47.75 -20.34
N SER A 69 -33.52 -47.12 -19.85
CA SER A 69 -34.46 -46.42 -20.70
C SER A 69 -33.84 -45.13 -21.26
N LEU A 70 -34.41 -44.62 -22.35
CA LEU A 70 -33.95 -43.37 -22.98
C LEU A 70 -33.94 -42.19 -22.00
N LYS A 71 -34.96 -42.10 -21.14
CA LYS A 71 -35.07 -41.03 -20.13
C LYS A 71 -33.97 -41.10 -19.08
N GLU A 72 -33.63 -42.31 -18.61
CA GLU A 72 -32.57 -42.49 -17.62
C GLU A 72 -31.20 -42.19 -18.24
N LEU A 73 -31.00 -42.49 -19.52
CA LEU A 73 -29.80 -42.13 -20.25
C LEU A 73 -29.65 -40.60 -20.39
N ASP A 74 -30.73 -39.88 -20.66
CA ASP A 74 -30.72 -38.41 -20.75
C ASP A 74 -30.38 -37.76 -19.40
N VAL A 75 -30.97 -38.26 -18.30
CA VAL A 75 -30.64 -37.81 -16.94
C VAL A 75 -29.18 -38.08 -16.61
N PHE A 76 -28.65 -39.25 -16.99
CA PHE A 76 -27.25 -39.59 -16.80
C PHE A 76 -26.32 -38.61 -17.53
N LYS A 77 -26.58 -38.34 -18.81
CA LYS A 77 -25.81 -37.37 -19.61
C LYS A 77 -25.87 -35.96 -19.03
N ALA A 78 -27.07 -35.52 -18.62
CA ALA A 78 -27.24 -34.23 -17.96
C ALA A 78 -26.45 -34.15 -16.64
N GLY A 79 -26.41 -35.25 -15.88
CA GLY A 79 -25.62 -35.36 -14.67
C GLY A 79 -24.11 -35.24 -14.91
N LEU A 80 -23.59 -35.80 -16.00
CA LEU A 80 -22.19 -35.61 -16.41
C LEU A 80 -21.92 -34.18 -16.89
N GLY A 81 -22.87 -33.59 -17.62
CA GLY A 81 -22.82 -32.18 -18.01
C GLY A 81 -22.72 -31.25 -16.81
N ALA A 82 -23.53 -31.48 -15.77
CA ALA A 82 -23.49 -30.68 -14.55
C ALA A 82 -22.14 -30.77 -13.80
N LEU A 83 -21.42 -31.89 -13.91
CA LEU A 83 -20.07 -32.04 -13.37
C LEU A 83 -19.04 -31.24 -14.19
N ALA A 84 -19.17 -31.21 -15.52
CA ALA A 84 -18.33 -30.37 -16.36
C ALA A 84 -18.61 -28.87 -16.15
N ASP A 85 -19.88 -28.49 -15.99
CA ASP A 85 -20.29 -27.12 -15.67
C ASP A 85 -19.73 -26.66 -14.31
N GLY A 86 -19.61 -27.58 -13.35
CA GLY A 86 -19.00 -27.31 -12.05
C GLY A 86 -17.52 -26.98 -12.15
N GLU A 87 -16.77 -27.69 -12.99
CA GLU A 87 -15.37 -27.40 -13.29
C GLU A 87 -15.23 -26.03 -13.97
N LEU A 88 -16.06 -25.76 -14.99
CA LEU A 88 -16.06 -24.48 -15.70
C LEU A 88 -16.27 -23.30 -14.76
N LYS A 89 -17.21 -23.40 -13.81
CA LYS A 89 -17.44 -22.34 -12.81
C LYS A 89 -16.23 -22.08 -11.91
N LEU A 90 -15.49 -23.12 -11.56
CA LEU A 90 -14.25 -22.97 -10.78
C LEU A 90 -13.14 -22.32 -11.61
N GLU A 91 -13.04 -22.65 -12.90
CA GLU A 91 -12.12 -21.97 -13.83
C GLU A 91 -12.49 -20.50 -14.02
N GLU A 92 -13.78 -20.16 -14.16
CA GLU A 92 -14.27 -18.79 -14.20
C GLU A 92 -13.96 -18.03 -12.90
N ALA A 93 -14.11 -18.67 -11.74
CA ALA A 93 -13.73 -18.08 -10.45
C ALA A 93 -12.23 -17.76 -10.37
N ILE A 94 -11.37 -18.63 -10.89
CA ILE A 94 -9.92 -18.36 -11.01
C ILE A 94 -9.67 -17.16 -11.93
N ALA A 95 -10.32 -17.12 -13.10
CA ALA A 95 -10.18 -16.00 -14.03
C ALA A 95 -10.60 -14.67 -13.37
N GLN A 96 -11.70 -14.67 -12.62
CA GLN A 96 -12.17 -13.49 -11.89
C GLN A 96 -11.21 -13.08 -10.77
N ALA A 97 -10.62 -14.04 -10.06
CA ALA A 97 -9.63 -13.78 -9.02
C ALA A 97 -8.33 -13.20 -9.61
N LEU A 98 -7.87 -13.70 -10.75
CA LEU A 98 -6.71 -13.16 -11.48
C LEU A 98 -6.95 -11.71 -11.95
N GLU A 99 -8.15 -11.42 -12.48
CA GLU A 99 -8.51 -10.05 -12.86
C GLU A 99 -8.54 -9.13 -11.63
N ASN A 100 -8.97 -9.61 -10.47
CA ASN A 100 -8.88 -8.85 -9.23
C ASN A 100 -7.43 -8.57 -8.83
N VAL A 101 -6.52 -9.55 -8.92
CA VAL A 101 -5.08 -9.33 -8.68
C VAL A 101 -4.54 -8.21 -9.56
N LYS A 102 -4.89 -8.21 -10.86
CA LYS A 102 -4.47 -7.16 -11.79
C LYS A 102 -4.97 -5.78 -11.38
N LYS A 103 -6.23 -5.67 -10.94
CA LYS A 103 -6.79 -4.41 -10.41
C LYS A 103 -6.05 -3.94 -9.16
N ARG A 104 -5.73 -4.85 -8.23
CA ARG A 104 -4.97 -4.49 -7.02
C ARG A 104 -3.53 -4.09 -7.31
N GLN A 105 -2.89 -4.69 -8.30
CA GLN A 105 -1.56 -4.27 -8.75
C GLN A 105 -1.58 -2.85 -9.33
N GLU A 106 -2.63 -2.49 -10.06
CA GLU A 106 -2.84 -1.14 -10.54
C GLU A 106 -3.07 -0.14 -9.39
N ASP A 107 -3.82 -0.53 -8.37
CA ASP A 107 -4.01 0.29 -7.16
C ASP A 107 -2.67 0.54 -6.44
N VAL A 108 -1.81 -0.48 -6.32
CA VAL A 108 -0.45 -0.34 -5.78
C VAL A 108 0.38 0.65 -6.59
N ARG A 109 0.31 0.58 -7.93
CA ARG A 109 1.04 1.51 -8.80
C ARG A 109 0.65 2.96 -8.51
N LYS A 110 -0.66 3.23 -8.46
CA LYS A 110 -1.21 4.57 -8.14
C LYS A 110 -0.83 5.03 -6.74
N ALA A 111 -0.95 4.15 -5.74
CA ALA A 111 -0.58 4.47 -4.36
C ALA A 111 0.92 4.76 -4.22
N ARG A 112 1.77 4.05 -4.98
CA ARG A 112 3.22 4.29 -5.01
C ARG A 112 3.57 5.63 -5.64
N GLU A 113 2.87 6.01 -6.70
CA GLU A 113 3.03 7.35 -7.29
C GLU A 113 2.59 8.46 -6.32
N ALA A 114 1.44 8.28 -5.67
CA ALA A 114 0.96 9.22 -4.65
C ALA A 114 1.94 9.36 -3.47
N ALA A 115 2.48 8.25 -2.96
CA ALA A 115 3.47 8.25 -1.89
C ALA A 115 4.77 8.95 -2.30
N ARG A 116 5.26 8.71 -3.52
CA ARG A 116 6.42 9.42 -4.08
C ARG A 116 6.19 10.92 -4.21
N GLN A 117 5.01 11.31 -4.69
CA GLN A 117 4.67 12.73 -4.82
C GLN A 117 4.58 13.41 -3.45
N ALA A 118 3.92 12.79 -2.48
CA ALA A 118 3.84 13.32 -1.12
C ALA A 118 5.22 13.48 -0.49
N GLN A 119 6.10 12.48 -0.64
CA GLN A 119 7.49 12.54 -0.18
C GLN A 119 8.26 13.68 -0.84
N HIS A 120 8.13 13.85 -2.16
CA HIS A 120 8.80 14.93 -2.88
C HIS A 120 8.34 16.32 -2.41
N GLU A 121 7.06 16.48 -2.12
CA GLU A 121 6.50 17.74 -1.59
C GLU A 121 6.97 18.03 -0.17
N THR A 122 7.05 17.03 0.70
CA THR A 122 7.64 17.18 2.05
C THR A 122 9.11 17.57 1.94
N ALA A 123 9.87 16.88 1.08
CA ALA A 123 11.30 17.14 0.89
C ALA A 123 11.57 18.61 0.50
N LYS A 124 10.75 19.22 -0.36
CA LYS A 124 10.88 20.65 -0.72
C LYS A 124 10.81 21.58 0.50
N ILE A 125 9.88 21.33 1.41
CA ILE A 125 9.69 22.18 2.60
C ILE A 125 10.77 21.90 3.64
N VAL A 126 11.25 20.66 3.75
CA VAL A 126 12.42 20.32 4.56
C VAL A 126 13.66 21.06 4.07
N THR A 127 13.96 21.03 2.76
CA THR A 127 15.09 21.78 2.20
C THR A 127 14.98 23.28 2.47
N HIS A 128 13.79 23.88 2.31
CA HIS A 128 13.58 25.29 2.64
C HIS A 128 13.80 25.57 4.13
N ARG A 129 13.34 24.68 5.03
CA ARG A 129 13.58 24.80 6.47
C ARG A 129 15.07 24.82 6.78
N ASP A 130 15.82 23.90 6.19
CA ASP A 130 17.23 23.75 6.47
C ASP A 130 18.02 24.99 5.99
N ILE A 131 17.67 25.55 4.83
CA ILE A 131 18.22 26.84 4.34
C ILE A 131 17.88 27.98 5.31
N TRP A 132 16.61 28.11 5.69
CA TRP A 132 16.14 29.17 6.58
C TRP A 132 16.84 29.12 7.95
N LEU A 133 17.06 27.93 8.50
CA LEU A 133 17.77 27.76 9.77
C LEU A 133 19.23 28.21 9.69
N VAL A 134 19.89 27.95 8.56
CA VAL A 134 21.27 28.42 8.33
C VAL A 134 21.31 29.94 8.21
N GLU A 135 20.38 30.54 7.48
CA GLU A 135 20.28 31.99 7.32
C GLU A 135 19.96 32.69 8.66
N ALA A 136 18.99 32.19 9.41
CA ALA A 136 18.62 32.71 10.72
C ALA A 136 19.77 32.64 11.72
N LYS A 137 20.57 31.55 11.68
CA LYS A 137 21.77 31.43 12.50
C LYS A 137 22.83 32.47 12.12
N ARG A 138 23.08 32.64 10.82
CA ARG A 138 24.05 33.63 10.30
C ARG A 138 23.64 35.07 10.62
N GLU A 139 22.34 35.37 10.62
CA GLU A 139 21.83 36.67 11.02
C GLU A 139 21.99 36.92 12.52
N ALA A 140 21.68 35.91 13.35
CA ALA A 140 21.89 36.00 14.79
C ALA A 140 23.37 36.25 15.14
N GLU A 141 24.30 35.53 14.51
CA GLU A 141 25.74 35.76 14.65
C GLU A 141 26.14 37.20 14.28
N ARG A 142 25.61 37.74 13.16
CA ARG A 142 25.87 39.13 12.76
C ARG A 142 25.33 40.15 13.76
N LEU A 143 24.15 39.89 14.32
CA LEU A 143 23.52 40.79 15.29
C LEU A 143 24.31 40.79 16.61
N GLU A 144 24.77 39.63 17.07
CA GLU A 144 25.65 39.49 18.23
C GLU A 144 26.96 40.27 18.02
N ASP A 145 27.57 40.19 16.83
CA ASP A 145 28.77 40.97 16.49
C ASP A 145 28.52 42.49 16.54
N LEU A 146 27.39 42.96 15.99
CA LEU A 146 26.98 44.38 16.04
C LEU A 146 26.75 44.87 17.48
N GLU A 147 26.09 44.05 18.31
CA GLU A 147 25.86 44.36 19.73
C GLU A 147 27.20 44.50 20.49
N MET A 148 28.19 43.68 20.16
CA MET A 148 29.54 43.77 20.72
C MET A 148 30.30 45.03 20.26
N GLU A 149 30.10 45.48 19.02
CA GLU A 149 30.68 46.72 18.49
C GLU A 149 30.02 47.99 19.06
N GLU A 150 28.71 47.97 19.30
CA GLU A 150 27.97 49.09 19.89
C GLU A 150 28.13 49.19 21.42
N PHE A 151 28.61 48.13 22.07
CA PHE A 151 28.87 48.11 23.50
C PHE A 151 30.01 49.07 23.87
N LYS A 152 29.66 50.30 24.25
CA LYS A 152 30.58 51.25 24.90
C LYS A 152 30.63 50.97 26.40
N PRO A 153 31.80 50.61 26.98
CA PRO A 153 31.94 50.54 28.42
C PRO A 153 31.63 51.90 29.02
N LEU A 154 30.80 51.94 30.07
CA LEU A 154 30.65 53.17 30.86
C LEU A 154 32.04 53.60 31.36
N PRO A 155 32.40 54.88 31.28
CA PRO A 155 33.65 55.35 31.87
C PRO A 155 33.63 54.98 33.36
N PRO A 156 34.75 54.48 33.92
CA PRO A 156 34.83 54.14 35.33
C PRO A 156 34.40 55.36 36.14
N GLN A 157 33.27 55.25 36.85
CA GLN A 157 32.88 56.25 37.84
C GLN A 157 33.99 56.27 38.89
N GLY A 158 34.60 57.45 39.05
CA GLY A 158 35.86 57.63 39.73
C GLY A 158 35.93 56.96 41.10
N THR A 159 36.94 56.13 41.27
CA THR A 159 37.67 56.04 42.54
C THR A 159 38.66 57.21 42.59
N GLU A 160 38.15 58.44 42.66
CA GLU A 160 38.90 59.53 43.27
C GLU A 160 38.70 59.42 44.77
N GLY A 161 39.64 58.74 45.43
CA GLY A 161 39.61 58.52 46.86
C GLY A 161 40.81 57.70 47.30
N GLU A 162 41.78 58.41 47.87
CA GLU A 162 42.89 57.92 48.71
C GLU A 162 44.28 57.79 48.06
N LEU A 163 45.02 58.90 48.26
CA LEU A 163 46.47 59.09 48.51
C LEU A 163 47.33 59.65 47.37
#